data_AF-A0A328EGP6-F1
#
_entry.id   AF-A0A328EGP6-F1
#
_cell.length_a   1.000
_cell.length_b   1.000
_cell.length_c   1.000
_cell.angle_alpha   90.00
_cell.angle_beta   90.00
_cell.angle_gamma   90.00
#
_symmetry.space_group_name_H-M   'P 1'
#
loop_
_entity.id
_entity.type
_entity.pdbx_description
1 polymer ?
#
loop_
_entity_poly.entity_id
_entity_poly.type
_entity_poly.pdbx_seq_one_letter_code
_entity_poly.pdbx_strand_id
1 'polypeptide(L)'
;MNQNFLQHLLWSSWSKETAYKGVGDSWNYNNRATGQCAITSILVQEILGGYIKKADVENYKFSHYWNYIDGEDVDFTISQFSKNTPSYINIKLVDKDRILLNEETKKQYEILRKKVYENMDIYKNIEKNIQQLCQCNENIHQLGSSIHFGKNCNLLFIGEVPAKDGWRTTGKAWINEKGNIIPSGKILQQLLEYLNINLMDITFTEAVKCFPKDRKELLSMGKLWQKILYEQIDFLSPNIIITLGDFPTKALLGNTYKKFTDVVGKEFFIEIKNQKYIIIPTYHPSPISPQSLKGNIDIYKKINKLLNT
;
A
#
# COMPACT_ATOMS: atom_id res chain seq x y z
N MET A 1 11.43 11.21 -6.77
CA MET A 1 10.87 10.14 -5.92
C MET A 1 9.65 9.54 -6.61
N ASN A 2 9.40 8.23 -6.51
CA ASN A 2 8.18 7.63 -7.07
C ASN A 2 6.93 8.14 -6.32
N GLN A 3 5.90 8.59 -7.04
CA GLN A 3 4.67 9.14 -6.43
C GLN A 3 3.92 8.09 -5.58
N ASN A 4 3.79 6.84 -6.03
CA ASN A 4 3.15 5.79 -5.23
C ASN A 4 3.92 5.55 -3.92
N PHE A 5 5.25 5.53 -3.97
CA PHE A 5 6.04 5.41 -2.74
C PHE A 5 5.77 6.58 -1.77
N LEU A 6 5.68 7.82 -2.28
CA LEU A 6 5.30 8.97 -1.46
C LEU A 6 3.88 8.86 -0.91
N GLN A 7 2.92 8.37 -1.70
CA GLN A 7 1.55 8.11 -1.24
C GLN A 7 1.53 7.15 -0.05
N HIS A 8 2.37 6.11 -0.06
CA HIS A 8 2.49 5.16 1.06
C HIS A 8 3.15 5.78 2.28
N LEU A 9 4.17 6.62 2.11
CA LEU A 9 4.77 7.37 3.22
C LEU A 9 3.76 8.31 3.87
N LEU A 10 2.96 9.01 3.07
CA LEU A 10 1.89 9.88 3.56
C LEU A 10 0.81 9.07 4.28
N TRP A 11 0.36 7.96 3.68
CA TRP A 11 -0.67 7.09 4.24
C TRP A 11 -0.33 6.54 5.63
N SER A 12 0.93 6.13 5.84
CA SER A 12 1.41 5.64 7.13
C SER A 12 1.80 6.76 8.11
N SER A 13 1.86 8.01 7.66
CA SER A 13 2.19 9.17 8.50
C SER A 13 0.99 9.97 8.95
N TRP A 14 -0.13 9.92 8.21
CA TRP A 14 -1.35 10.61 8.57
C TRP A 14 -1.97 10.07 9.85
N SER A 15 -2.28 10.98 10.78
CA SER A 15 -2.95 10.66 12.03
C SER A 15 -3.99 11.74 12.38
N LYS A 16 -4.80 11.49 13.43
CA LYS A 16 -5.70 12.51 14.01
C LYS A 16 -4.95 13.79 14.42
N GLU A 17 -3.68 13.67 14.79
CA GLU A 17 -2.83 14.81 15.20
C GLU A 17 -2.44 15.70 14.01
N THR A 18 -2.28 15.11 12.81
CA THR A 18 -1.93 15.86 11.60
C THR A 18 -3.18 16.35 10.86
N ALA A 19 -4.35 15.77 11.10
CA ALA A 19 -5.61 16.18 10.48
C ALA A 19 -6.09 17.54 10.97
N TYR A 20 -6.64 18.36 10.09
CA TYR A 20 -7.28 19.63 10.44
C TYR A 20 -8.33 19.44 11.55
N LYS A 21 -8.17 20.13 12.69
CA LYS A 21 -9.02 19.94 13.88
C LYS A 21 -10.52 20.08 13.62
N GLY A 22 -10.91 20.91 12.65
CA GLY A 22 -12.32 21.12 12.30
C GLY A 22 -13.02 19.90 11.68
N VAL A 23 -12.30 18.85 11.28
CA VAL A 23 -12.91 17.59 10.80
C VAL A 23 -13.44 16.71 11.92
N GLY A 24 -13.03 16.96 13.17
CA GLY A 24 -13.49 16.23 14.36
C GLY A 24 -13.33 14.71 14.21
N ASP A 25 -14.43 13.99 14.38
CA ASP A 25 -14.46 12.51 14.28
C ASP A 25 -14.66 11.99 12.85
N SER A 26 -14.67 12.88 11.85
CA SER A 26 -14.69 12.48 10.43
C SER A 26 -13.37 11.83 10.00
N TRP A 27 -12.27 12.10 10.70
CA TRP A 27 -11.01 11.39 10.49
C TRP A 27 -11.01 10.03 11.19
N ASN A 28 -10.64 8.98 10.46
CA ASN A 28 -10.49 7.62 10.99
C ASN A 28 -9.52 6.79 10.12
N TYR A 29 -9.16 5.59 10.56
CA TYR A 29 -8.19 4.73 9.86
C TYR A 29 -8.67 4.21 8.49
N ASN A 30 -9.98 4.21 8.22
CA ASN A 30 -10.53 3.87 6.90
C ASN A 30 -10.46 5.06 5.94
N ASN A 31 -10.41 6.30 6.45
CA ASN A 31 -10.24 7.52 5.65
C ASN A 31 -9.19 8.46 6.27
N ARG A 32 -7.92 8.09 6.13
CA ARG A 32 -6.78 8.80 6.74
C ARG A 32 -6.50 10.16 6.10
N ALA A 33 -6.94 10.37 4.85
CA ALA A 33 -6.71 11.59 4.08
C ALA A 33 -7.56 12.78 4.56
N THR A 34 -8.65 12.54 5.30
CA THR A 34 -9.56 13.57 5.80
C THR A 34 -8.82 14.67 6.55
N GLY A 35 -8.93 15.91 6.05
CA GLY A 35 -8.32 17.08 6.70
C GLY A 35 -6.79 17.16 6.58
N GLN A 36 -6.17 16.37 5.69
CA GLN A 36 -4.70 16.37 5.51
C GLN A 36 -4.23 17.26 4.34
N CYS A 37 -5.14 17.75 3.50
CA CYS A 37 -4.84 18.33 2.18
C CYS A 37 -3.84 19.49 2.23
N ALA A 38 -4.06 20.48 3.10
CA ALA A 38 -3.21 21.67 3.18
C ALA A 38 -1.76 21.32 3.53
N ILE A 39 -1.53 20.63 4.66
CA ILE A 39 -0.18 20.27 5.11
C ILE A 39 0.50 19.26 4.18
N THR A 40 -0.29 18.36 3.57
CA THR A 40 0.23 17.41 2.58
C THR A 40 0.72 18.14 1.35
N SER A 41 -0.04 19.13 0.86
CA SER A 41 0.35 19.89 -0.34
C SER A 41 1.65 20.67 -0.14
N ILE A 42 1.90 21.18 1.08
CA ILE A 42 3.17 21.83 1.43
C ILE A 42 4.31 20.82 1.41
N LEU A 43 4.15 19.67 2.05
CA LEU A 43 5.20 18.65 2.12
C LEU A 43 5.51 18.06 0.74
N VAL A 44 4.49 17.83 -0.07
CA VAL A 44 4.65 17.37 -1.45
C VAL A 44 5.39 18.42 -2.27
N GLN A 45 5.09 19.72 -2.10
CA GLN A 45 5.85 20.79 -2.75
C GLN A 45 7.31 20.81 -2.27
N GLU A 46 7.59 20.56 -0.99
CA GLU A 46 8.97 20.43 -0.48
C GLU A 46 9.73 19.28 -1.15
N ILE A 47 9.08 18.12 -1.33
CA ILE A 47 9.73 16.88 -1.81
C ILE A 47 9.84 16.82 -3.34
N LEU A 48 8.79 17.25 -4.06
CA LEU A 48 8.66 17.09 -5.51
C LEU A 48 8.73 18.43 -6.27
N GLY A 49 8.66 19.57 -5.58
CA GLY A 49 8.55 20.88 -6.22
C GLY A 49 7.13 21.19 -6.71
N GLY A 50 7.03 22.05 -7.73
CA GLY A 50 5.75 22.48 -8.32
C GLY A 50 5.01 23.54 -7.49
N TYR A 51 3.71 23.64 -7.71
CA TYR A 51 2.85 24.67 -7.11
C TYR A 51 1.74 24.06 -6.26
N ILE A 52 1.24 24.83 -5.30
CA ILE A 52 0.06 24.45 -4.52
C ILE A 52 -1.16 25.13 -5.13
N LYS A 53 -2.18 24.35 -5.47
CA LYS A 53 -3.51 24.81 -5.83
C LYS A 53 -4.43 24.76 -4.61
N LYS A 54 -5.32 25.73 -4.53
CA LYS A 54 -6.42 25.79 -3.57
C LYS A 54 -7.71 26.04 -4.32
N ALA A 55 -8.78 25.37 -3.92
CA ALA A 55 -10.12 25.66 -4.40
C ALA A 55 -11.16 25.49 -3.29
N ASP A 56 -12.32 26.13 -3.44
CA ASP A 56 -13.46 25.84 -2.60
C ASP A 56 -14.18 24.61 -3.17
N VAL A 57 -14.60 23.70 -2.30
CA VAL A 57 -15.32 22.49 -2.72
C VAL A 57 -16.81 22.82 -2.77
N GLU A 58 -17.42 22.69 -3.95
CA GLU A 58 -18.84 22.95 -4.15
C GLU A 58 -19.69 22.10 -3.19
N ASN A 59 -20.71 22.69 -2.58
CA ASN A 59 -21.56 22.07 -1.55
C ASN A 59 -20.88 21.80 -0.19
N TYR A 60 -19.59 22.14 -0.02
CA TYR A 60 -18.90 22.04 1.28
C TYR A 60 -18.36 23.40 1.74
N LYS A 61 -18.32 23.60 3.06
CA LYS A 61 -17.82 24.85 3.68
C LYS A 61 -16.31 24.79 3.99
N PHE A 62 -15.53 24.13 3.14
CA PHE A 62 -14.08 24.08 3.29
C PHE A 62 -13.37 24.17 1.95
N SER A 63 -12.12 24.61 1.98
CA SER A 63 -11.25 24.62 0.81
C SER A 63 -10.39 23.36 0.78
N HIS A 64 -10.11 22.88 -0.43
CA HIS A 64 -9.23 21.77 -0.71
C HIS A 64 -7.90 22.24 -1.31
N TYR A 65 -6.82 21.50 -1.06
CA TYR A 65 -5.47 21.83 -1.49
C TYR A 65 -4.82 20.61 -2.14
N TRP A 66 -4.14 20.83 -3.26
CA TRP A 66 -3.40 19.79 -3.97
C TRP A 66 -2.24 20.42 -4.74
N ASN A 67 -1.43 19.61 -5.41
CA ASN A 67 -0.24 20.09 -6.12
C ASN A 67 -0.45 20.10 -7.63
N TYR A 68 0.25 21.02 -8.29
CA TYR A 68 0.42 21.03 -9.74
C TYR A 68 1.90 20.84 -10.05
N ILE A 69 2.25 19.68 -10.60
CA ILE A 69 3.63 19.20 -10.78
C ILE A 69 3.77 18.73 -12.22
N ASP A 70 4.81 19.20 -12.92
CA ASP A 70 5.14 18.78 -14.29
C ASP A 70 3.97 18.86 -15.29
N GLY A 71 3.07 19.83 -15.10
CA GLY A 71 1.93 20.05 -15.99
C GLY A 71 0.64 19.31 -15.57
N GLU A 72 0.67 18.51 -14.52
CA GLU A 72 -0.44 17.67 -14.07
C GLU A 72 -0.91 18.01 -12.65
N ASP A 73 -2.20 17.80 -12.39
CA ASP A 73 -2.79 17.87 -11.05
C ASP A 73 -2.49 16.59 -10.27
N VAL A 74 -1.84 16.73 -9.12
CA VAL A 74 -1.44 15.65 -8.22
C VAL A 74 -2.09 15.87 -6.86
N ASP A 75 -3.07 15.03 -6.54
CA ASP A 75 -3.79 15.07 -5.26
C ASP A 75 -3.69 13.75 -4.51
N PHE A 76 -2.74 13.69 -3.57
CA PHE A 76 -2.54 12.56 -2.68
C PHE A 76 -3.71 12.37 -1.68
N THR A 77 -4.55 13.39 -1.49
CA THR A 77 -5.63 13.43 -0.50
C THR A 77 -7.03 13.33 -1.12
N ILE A 78 -7.13 13.01 -2.42
CA ILE A 78 -8.41 12.88 -3.13
C ILE A 78 -9.32 11.82 -2.49
N SER A 79 -8.73 10.81 -1.86
CA SER A 79 -9.45 9.74 -1.15
C SER A 79 -10.29 10.23 0.03
N GLN A 80 -10.08 11.45 0.53
CA GLN A 80 -10.93 12.03 1.57
C GLN A 80 -12.40 12.19 1.15
N PHE A 81 -12.65 12.31 -0.15
CA PHE A 81 -13.99 12.41 -0.73
C PHE A 81 -14.62 11.04 -1.04
N SER A 82 -13.95 9.95 -0.68
CA SER A 82 -14.39 8.57 -0.94
C SER A 82 -14.69 8.36 -2.43
N LYS A 83 -15.95 8.05 -2.78
CA LYS A 83 -16.40 7.85 -4.18
C LYS A 83 -16.95 9.11 -4.84
N ASN A 84 -17.09 10.21 -4.10
CA ASN A 84 -17.65 11.44 -4.63
C ASN A 84 -16.52 12.24 -5.27
N THR A 85 -16.59 12.45 -6.58
CA THR A 85 -15.70 13.40 -7.23
C THR A 85 -16.08 14.81 -6.79
N PRO A 86 -15.21 15.55 -6.09
CA PRO A 86 -15.49 16.92 -5.70
C PRO A 86 -15.55 17.82 -6.93
N SER A 87 -16.49 18.77 -6.93
CA SER A 87 -16.48 19.91 -7.85
C SER A 87 -15.74 21.08 -7.20
N TYR A 88 -14.84 21.72 -7.94
CA TYR A 88 -14.01 22.81 -7.43
C TYR A 88 -14.39 24.15 -8.06
N ILE A 89 -14.50 25.18 -7.23
CA ILE A 89 -14.69 26.57 -7.67
C ILE A 89 -13.56 27.46 -7.12
N ASN A 90 -13.33 28.61 -7.75
CA ASN A 90 -12.31 29.59 -7.32
C ASN A 90 -10.88 29.02 -7.23
N ILE A 91 -10.51 28.14 -8.16
CA ILE A 91 -9.19 27.52 -8.20
C ILE A 91 -8.12 28.60 -8.36
N LYS A 92 -7.12 28.60 -7.47
CA LYS A 92 -5.99 29.53 -7.50
C LYS A 92 -4.70 28.90 -6.99
N LEU A 93 -3.57 29.44 -7.41
CA LEU A 93 -2.28 29.12 -6.81
C LEU A 93 -2.14 29.83 -5.46
N VAL A 94 -1.51 29.15 -4.50
CA VAL A 94 -1.25 29.70 -3.17
C VAL A 94 0.19 29.45 -2.77
N ASP A 95 0.74 30.40 -2.02
CA ASP A 95 2.06 30.28 -1.42
C ASP A 95 1.96 29.47 -0.12
N LYS A 96 2.89 28.54 0.11
CA LYS A 96 2.95 27.76 1.35
C LYS A 96 3.09 28.65 2.58
N ASP A 97 3.79 29.78 2.49
CA ASP A 97 4.03 30.69 3.61
C ASP A 97 2.71 31.30 4.09
N ARG A 98 1.74 31.53 3.18
CA ARG A 98 0.40 31.99 3.53
C ARG A 98 -0.42 30.92 4.26
N ILE A 99 -0.24 29.65 3.92
CA ILE A 99 -0.91 28.53 4.61
C ILE A 99 -0.31 28.37 6.03
N LEU A 100 1.02 28.51 6.15
CA LEU A 100 1.77 28.37 7.40
C LEU A 100 1.65 29.56 8.37
N LEU A 101 0.97 30.66 7.98
CA LEU A 101 0.62 31.75 8.91
C LEU A 101 -0.28 31.27 10.06
N ASN A 102 -1.03 30.19 9.85
CA ASN A 102 -1.79 29.56 10.92
C ASN A 102 -0.85 28.67 11.76
N GLU A 103 -0.63 29.06 13.01
CA GLU A 103 0.26 28.34 13.94
C GLU A 103 -0.16 26.88 14.20
N GLU A 104 -1.45 26.56 14.16
CA GLU A 104 -1.92 25.18 14.28
C GLU A 104 -1.54 24.38 13.03
N THR A 105 -1.82 24.91 11.84
CA THR A 105 -1.43 24.27 10.57
C THR A 105 0.08 24.05 10.48
N LYS A 106 0.87 25.01 10.95
CA LYS A 106 2.33 24.90 11.03
C LYS A 106 2.77 23.75 11.95
N LYS A 107 2.17 23.62 13.14
CA LYS A 107 2.46 22.49 14.05
C LYS A 107 2.11 21.14 13.42
N GLN A 108 0.93 21.05 12.80
CA GLN A 108 0.47 19.83 12.12
C GLN A 108 1.39 19.44 10.95
N TYR A 109 1.84 20.44 10.19
CA TYR A 109 2.81 20.27 9.12
C TYR A 109 4.14 19.69 9.64
N GLU A 110 4.72 20.26 10.69
CA GLU A 110 6.00 19.77 11.24
C GLU A 110 5.87 18.32 11.76
N ILE A 111 4.73 17.96 12.37
CA ILE A 111 4.46 16.58 12.80
C ILE A 111 4.41 15.65 11.59
N LEU A 112 3.64 16.01 10.55
CA LEU A 112 3.54 15.20 9.33
C LEU A 112 4.91 15.03 8.67
N ARG A 113 5.64 16.14 8.49
CA ARG A 113 6.97 16.18 7.90
C ARG A 113 7.91 15.23 8.63
N LYS A 114 7.97 15.32 9.96
CA LYS A 114 8.79 14.43 10.80
C LYS A 114 8.42 12.96 10.58
N LYS A 115 7.14 12.61 10.68
CA LYS A 115 6.66 11.22 10.50
C LYS A 115 7.01 10.65 9.12
N VAL A 116 6.87 11.46 8.06
CA VAL A 116 7.19 11.04 6.68
C VAL A 116 8.68 10.73 6.52
N TYR A 117 9.57 11.59 7.05
CA TYR A 117 11.01 11.32 6.99
C TYR A 117 11.42 10.13 7.86
N GLU A 118 10.82 9.97 9.05
CA GLU A 118 11.03 8.79 9.90
C GLU A 118 10.59 7.49 9.20
N ASN A 119 9.40 7.48 8.58
CA ASN A 119 8.91 6.32 7.81
C ASN A 119 9.78 6.03 6.59
N MET A 120 10.34 7.07 5.95
CA MET A 120 11.29 6.89 4.87
C MET A 120 12.57 6.18 5.35
N ASP A 121 13.09 6.55 6.51
CA ASP A 121 14.29 5.91 7.07
C ASP A 121 14.01 4.50 7.59
N ILE A 122 12.83 4.26 8.17
CA ILE A 122 12.35 2.91 8.51
C ILE A 122 12.37 2.02 7.26
N TYR A 123 11.78 2.48 6.15
CA TYR A 123 11.75 1.70 4.91
C TYR A 123 13.14 1.45 4.34
N LYS A 124 14.03 2.45 4.32
CA LYS A 124 15.43 2.27 3.89
C LYS A 124 16.14 1.19 4.73
N ASN A 125 15.90 1.19 6.04
CA ASN A 125 16.49 0.18 6.94
C ASN A 125 15.93 -1.23 6.67
N ILE A 126 14.63 -1.35 6.40
CA ILE A 126 14.02 -2.62 5.98
C ILE A 126 14.69 -3.16 4.72
N GLU A 127 14.81 -2.33 3.66
CA GLU A 127 15.45 -2.76 2.41
C GLU A 127 16.93 -3.12 2.61
N LYS A 128 17.66 -2.36 3.42
CA LYS A 128 19.06 -2.68 3.79
C LYS A 128 19.17 -4.02 4.50
N ASN A 129 18.27 -4.31 5.45
CA ASN A 129 18.24 -5.60 6.15
C ASN A 129 17.94 -6.75 5.19
N ILE A 130 17.01 -6.55 4.25
CA ILE A 130 16.69 -7.54 3.20
C ILE A 130 17.94 -7.84 2.36
N GLN A 131 18.66 -6.81 1.92
CA GLN A 131 19.89 -6.97 1.14
C GLN A 131 20.97 -7.74 1.91
N GLN A 132 21.13 -7.48 3.21
CA GLN A 132 22.11 -8.17 4.05
C GLN A 132 21.74 -9.64 4.33
N LEU A 133 20.44 -9.94 4.40
CA LEU A 133 19.94 -11.29 4.71
C LEU A 133 19.77 -12.17 3.46
N CYS A 134 19.70 -11.59 2.26
CA CYS A 134 19.62 -12.38 1.03
C CYS A 134 20.93 -13.12 0.80
N GLN A 135 20.90 -14.44 0.93
CA GLN A 135 21.98 -15.34 0.52
C GLN A 135 21.78 -15.85 -0.92
N CYS A 136 20.90 -15.19 -1.67
CA CYS A 136 20.49 -15.56 -3.01
C CYS A 136 21.56 -15.19 -4.05
N ASN A 137 21.89 -16.10 -4.96
CA ASN A 137 22.85 -15.82 -6.04
C ASN A 137 22.30 -14.86 -7.11
N GLU A 138 21.02 -14.51 -7.06
CA GLU A 138 20.31 -13.85 -8.17
C GLU A 138 20.18 -12.33 -8.01
N ASN A 139 20.80 -11.72 -6.98
CA ASN A 139 20.86 -10.27 -6.78
C ASN A 139 19.51 -9.54 -6.95
N ILE A 140 18.38 -10.20 -6.66
CA ILE A 140 17.03 -9.70 -6.96
C ILE A 140 16.79 -8.34 -6.29
N HIS A 141 17.34 -8.14 -5.09
CA HIS A 141 17.25 -6.88 -4.32
C HIS A 141 18.19 -5.77 -4.80
N GLN A 142 19.05 -6.05 -5.77
CA GLN A 142 19.81 -5.03 -6.50
C GLN A 142 19.03 -4.54 -7.73
N LEU A 143 18.02 -5.29 -8.18
CA LEU A 143 17.21 -4.95 -9.36
C LEU A 143 16.04 -4.00 -9.03
N GLY A 144 15.64 -3.91 -7.77
CA GLY A 144 14.53 -3.05 -7.37
C GLY A 144 14.12 -3.22 -5.91
N SER A 145 13.00 -2.57 -5.56
CA SER A 145 12.38 -2.69 -4.24
C SER A 145 11.83 -4.10 -4.02
N SER A 146 11.84 -4.54 -2.76
CA SER A 146 11.14 -5.76 -2.33
C SER A 146 9.61 -5.60 -2.22
N ILE A 147 9.09 -4.38 -2.45
CA ILE A 147 7.66 -4.05 -2.49
C ILE A 147 7.32 -3.44 -3.85
N HIS A 148 6.24 -3.91 -4.45
CA HIS A 148 5.57 -3.20 -5.52
C HIS A 148 4.58 -2.18 -4.93
N PHE A 149 4.89 -0.89 -5.09
CA PHE A 149 4.04 0.20 -4.60
C PHE A 149 3.00 0.58 -5.65
N GLY A 150 1.75 0.18 -5.40
CA GLY A 150 0.58 0.63 -6.15
C GLY A 150 -0.07 1.86 -5.51
N LYS A 151 -1.05 2.43 -6.21
CA LYS A 151 -1.86 3.58 -5.73
C LYS A 151 -2.75 3.22 -4.54
N ASN A 152 -3.15 1.96 -4.41
CA ASN A 152 -4.00 1.51 -3.32
C ASN A 152 -3.18 1.17 -2.06
N CYS A 153 -3.31 2.01 -1.03
CA CYS A 153 -2.68 1.78 0.28
C CYS A 153 -3.55 0.98 1.27
N ASN A 154 -4.84 0.81 0.97
CA ASN A 154 -5.76 0.08 1.85
C ASN A 154 -5.53 -1.43 1.81
N LEU A 155 -5.11 -1.95 0.66
CA LEU A 155 -4.91 -3.37 0.41
C LEU A 155 -3.43 -3.70 0.27
N LEU A 156 -2.99 -4.74 0.99
CA LEU A 156 -1.72 -5.38 0.77
C LEU A 156 -1.93 -6.81 0.30
N PHE A 157 -1.39 -7.14 -0.87
CA PHE A 157 -1.36 -8.50 -1.38
C PHE A 157 -0.02 -9.15 -1.04
N ILE A 158 -0.04 -10.38 -0.54
CA ILE A 158 1.17 -11.11 -0.15
C ILE A 158 1.24 -12.44 -0.89
N GLY A 159 2.23 -12.58 -1.76
CA GLY A 159 2.57 -13.83 -2.45
C GLY A 159 3.52 -14.72 -1.65
N GLU A 160 3.97 -15.81 -2.26
CA GLU A 160 4.90 -16.76 -1.63
C GLU A 160 6.35 -16.28 -1.70
N VAL A 161 6.88 -16.15 -2.92
CA VAL A 161 8.27 -15.88 -3.27
C VAL A 161 8.34 -15.15 -4.62
N PRO A 162 9.39 -14.34 -4.88
CA PRO A 162 9.55 -13.67 -6.15
C PRO A 162 9.47 -14.64 -7.34
N ALA A 163 8.64 -14.32 -8.33
CA ALA A 163 8.45 -15.16 -9.51
C ALA A 163 9.74 -15.26 -10.36
N LYS A 164 10.10 -16.49 -10.76
CA LYS A 164 11.29 -16.78 -11.59
C LYS A 164 11.30 -15.99 -12.90
N ASP A 165 10.23 -16.09 -13.67
CA ASP A 165 10.12 -15.46 -15.01
C ASP A 165 9.51 -14.05 -14.91
N GLY A 166 9.80 -13.34 -13.83
CA GLY A 166 9.23 -12.03 -13.52
C GLY A 166 10.10 -11.26 -12.55
N TRP A 167 9.63 -11.12 -11.30
CA TRP A 167 10.30 -10.27 -10.29
C TRP A 167 11.78 -10.62 -10.10
N ARG A 168 12.15 -11.90 -10.17
CA ARG A 168 13.55 -12.34 -10.00
C ARG A 168 14.49 -11.81 -11.08
N THR A 169 14.01 -11.63 -12.31
CA THR A 169 14.83 -11.17 -13.45
C THR A 169 14.65 -9.69 -13.74
N THR A 170 13.50 -9.10 -13.40
CA THR A 170 13.17 -7.71 -13.78
C THR A 170 13.17 -6.73 -12.62
N GLY A 171 13.17 -7.20 -11.37
CA GLY A 171 12.94 -6.35 -10.20
C GLY A 171 11.50 -5.82 -10.10
N LYS A 172 10.57 -6.29 -10.95
CA LYS A 172 9.17 -5.81 -11.02
C LYS A 172 8.18 -6.95 -10.85
N ALA A 173 7.20 -6.78 -9.97
CA ALA A 173 6.13 -7.76 -9.78
C ALA A 173 5.35 -8.01 -11.08
N TRP A 174 5.09 -9.29 -11.38
CA TRP A 174 4.36 -9.80 -12.54
C TRP A 174 4.87 -9.45 -13.94
N ILE A 175 5.95 -8.67 -14.10
CA ILE A 175 6.46 -8.28 -15.42
C ILE A 175 7.65 -9.16 -15.79
N ASN A 176 7.57 -9.83 -16.94
CA ASN A 176 8.69 -10.57 -17.51
C ASN A 176 9.65 -9.65 -18.30
N GLU A 177 10.79 -10.19 -18.73
CA GLU A 177 11.81 -9.43 -19.48
C GLU A 177 11.30 -8.79 -20.78
N LYS A 178 10.22 -9.33 -21.36
CA LYS A 178 9.56 -8.80 -22.56
C LYS A 178 8.54 -7.69 -22.24
N GLY A 179 8.41 -7.28 -20.99
CA GLY A 179 7.44 -6.27 -20.55
C GLY A 179 5.99 -6.79 -20.42
N ASN A 180 5.76 -8.10 -20.54
CA ASN A 180 4.42 -8.68 -20.49
C ASN A 180 4.06 -9.14 -19.08
N ILE A 181 2.76 -9.06 -18.75
CA ILE A 181 2.21 -9.61 -17.51
C ILE A 181 2.26 -11.16 -17.57
N ILE A 182 2.89 -11.77 -16.56
CA ILE A 182 2.97 -13.23 -16.41
C ILE A 182 1.59 -13.85 -16.15
N PRO A 183 1.39 -15.15 -16.42
CA PRO A 183 0.07 -15.79 -16.32
C PRO A 183 -0.65 -15.60 -14.98
N SER A 184 0.07 -15.63 -13.85
CA SER A 184 -0.55 -15.41 -12.54
C SER A 184 -1.04 -13.98 -12.33
N GLY A 185 -0.33 -12.99 -12.87
CA GLY A 185 -0.77 -11.60 -12.89
C GLY A 185 -2.05 -11.40 -13.71
N LYS A 186 -2.21 -12.13 -14.83
CA LYS A 186 -3.43 -12.06 -15.65
C LYS A 186 -4.67 -12.59 -14.91
N ILE A 187 -4.52 -13.66 -14.13
CA ILE A 187 -5.63 -14.20 -13.32
C ILE A 187 -5.93 -13.26 -12.15
N LEU A 188 -4.90 -12.72 -11.50
CA LEU A 188 -5.09 -11.74 -10.45
C LEU A 188 -5.80 -10.49 -10.98
N GLN A 189 -5.46 -10.00 -12.17
CA GLN A 189 -6.16 -8.89 -12.82
C GLN A 189 -7.66 -9.17 -12.99
N GLN A 190 -8.05 -10.36 -13.43
CA GLN A 190 -9.47 -10.75 -13.55
C GLN A 190 -10.21 -10.73 -12.19
N LEU A 191 -9.52 -11.08 -11.10
CA LEU A 191 -10.09 -11.01 -9.76
C LEU A 191 -10.22 -9.56 -9.27
N LEU A 192 -9.23 -8.72 -9.59
CA LEU A 192 -9.22 -7.30 -9.21
C LEU A 192 -10.30 -6.47 -9.92
N GLU A 193 -10.83 -6.93 -11.05
CA GLU A 193 -12.00 -6.32 -11.71
C GLU A 193 -13.22 -6.25 -10.78
N TYR A 194 -13.40 -7.22 -9.88
CA TYR A 194 -14.48 -7.20 -8.87
C TYR A 194 -14.28 -6.12 -7.79
N LEU A 195 -13.07 -5.57 -7.68
CA LEU A 195 -12.72 -4.45 -6.80
C LEU A 195 -12.63 -3.12 -7.56
N ASN A 196 -12.76 -3.14 -8.90
CA ASN A 196 -12.47 -2.01 -9.79
C ASN A 196 -11.03 -1.47 -9.61
N ILE A 197 -10.03 -2.38 -9.54
CA ILE A 197 -8.62 -2.03 -9.34
C ILE A 197 -7.77 -2.64 -10.47
N ASN A 198 -6.77 -1.89 -10.96
CA ASN A 198 -5.77 -2.43 -11.88
C ASN A 198 -4.67 -3.19 -11.12
N LEU A 199 -4.11 -4.23 -11.73
CA LEU A 199 -3.02 -5.03 -11.18
C LEU A 199 -1.84 -4.17 -10.71
N MET A 200 -1.46 -3.18 -11.53
CA MET A 200 -0.31 -2.32 -11.20
C MET A 200 -0.63 -1.28 -10.11
N ASP A 201 -1.91 -1.06 -9.79
CA ASP A 201 -2.34 -0.14 -8.74
C ASP A 201 -2.44 -0.80 -7.36
N ILE A 202 -2.29 -2.13 -7.25
CA ILE A 202 -2.25 -2.81 -5.95
C ILE A 202 -0.88 -2.69 -5.29
N THR A 203 -0.84 -2.74 -3.95
CA THR A 203 0.41 -2.88 -3.21
C THR A 203 0.69 -4.35 -2.97
N PHE A 204 1.90 -4.80 -3.30
CA PHE A 204 2.25 -6.22 -3.28
C PHE A 204 3.66 -6.48 -2.75
N THR A 205 3.81 -7.56 -2.01
CA THR A 205 5.09 -8.09 -1.54
C THR A 205 5.03 -9.61 -1.50
N GLU A 206 6.18 -10.25 -1.31
CA GLU A 206 6.28 -11.71 -1.16
C GLU A 206 6.53 -12.05 0.30
N ALA A 207 5.96 -13.15 0.81
CA ALA A 207 6.20 -13.56 2.20
C ALA A 207 7.68 -13.81 2.47
N VAL A 208 8.37 -14.41 1.50
CA VAL A 208 9.82 -14.59 1.48
C VAL A 208 10.42 -13.72 0.40
N LYS A 209 11.47 -12.94 0.72
CA LYS A 209 12.00 -11.93 -0.20
C LYS A 209 12.99 -12.47 -1.22
N CYS A 210 13.49 -13.69 -1.01
CA CYS A 210 14.48 -14.30 -1.88
C CYS A 210 14.14 -15.74 -2.23
N PHE A 211 14.55 -16.19 -3.42
CA PHE A 211 14.43 -17.60 -3.74
C PHE A 211 15.69 -18.35 -3.29
N PRO A 212 15.58 -19.34 -2.36
CA PRO A 212 16.70 -20.19 -1.99
C PRO A 212 17.09 -21.13 -3.15
N LYS A 213 18.28 -21.74 -3.09
CA LYS A 213 18.70 -22.72 -4.12
C LYS A 213 17.79 -23.95 -4.15
N ASP A 214 17.32 -24.40 -2.98
CA ASP A 214 16.32 -25.47 -2.84
C ASP A 214 15.05 -24.93 -2.18
N ARG A 215 13.88 -25.19 -2.80
CA ARG A 215 12.56 -24.81 -2.27
C ARG A 215 12.30 -25.39 -0.87
N LYS A 216 12.92 -26.52 -0.51
CA LYS A 216 12.82 -27.11 0.84
C LYS A 216 13.32 -26.18 1.94
N GLU A 217 14.24 -25.27 1.62
CA GLU A 217 14.80 -24.29 2.55
C GLU A 217 13.81 -23.14 2.85
N LEU A 218 12.76 -22.96 2.06
CA LEU A 218 11.76 -21.91 2.31
C LEU A 218 11.12 -22.02 3.71
N LEU A 219 10.89 -23.25 4.17
CA LEU A 219 10.31 -23.48 5.49
C LEU A 219 11.25 -23.06 6.62
N SER A 220 12.55 -23.35 6.52
CA SER A 220 13.53 -22.96 7.54
C SER A 220 13.79 -21.45 7.53
N MET A 221 13.71 -20.80 6.37
CA MET A 221 13.80 -19.33 6.24
C MET A 221 12.53 -18.60 6.69
N GLY A 222 11.40 -19.30 6.86
CA GLY A 222 10.10 -18.68 7.13
C GLY A 222 10.09 -17.74 8.33
N LYS A 223 10.72 -18.11 9.46
CA LYS A 223 10.78 -17.25 10.66
C LYS A 223 11.59 -15.97 10.44
N LEU A 224 12.69 -16.06 9.68
CA LEU A 224 13.53 -14.90 9.38
C LEU A 224 12.73 -13.89 8.56
N TRP A 225 12.10 -14.35 7.49
CA TRP A 225 11.33 -13.47 6.61
C TRP A 225 10.02 -13.00 7.21
N GLN A 226 9.42 -13.77 8.13
CA GLN A 226 8.23 -13.35 8.87
C GLN A 226 8.47 -12.03 9.63
N LYS A 227 9.64 -11.87 10.29
CA LYS A 227 9.96 -10.63 10.99
C LYS A 227 9.99 -9.44 10.04
N ILE A 228 10.68 -9.57 8.91
CA ILE A 228 10.74 -8.52 7.88
C ILE A 228 9.36 -8.24 7.28
N LEU A 229 8.57 -9.29 7.06
CA LEU A 229 7.22 -9.13 6.55
C LEU A 229 6.35 -8.33 7.53
N TYR A 230 6.48 -8.55 8.84
CA TYR A 230 5.78 -7.76 9.84
C TYR A 230 6.26 -6.30 9.87
N GLU A 231 7.56 -6.05 9.73
CA GLU A 231 8.10 -4.69 9.59
C GLU A 231 7.55 -3.99 8.34
N GLN A 232 7.40 -4.69 7.22
CA GLN A 232 6.78 -4.14 6.01
C GLN A 232 5.28 -3.90 6.16
N ILE A 233 4.54 -4.82 6.79
CA ILE A 233 3.10 -4.63 7.05
C ILE A 233 2.90 -3.42 7.94
N ASP A 234 3.71 -3.26 8.97
CA ASP A 234 3.67 -2.11 9.88
C ASP A 234 3.96 -0.80 9.14
N PHE A 235 4.99 -0.77 8.30
CA PHE A 235 5.33 0.39 7.46
C PHE A 235 4.22 0.76 6.47
N LEU A 236 3.66 -0.24 5.77
CA LEU A 236 2.61 -0.03 4.77
C LEU A 236 1.26 0.31 5.42
N SER A 237 1.04 -0.17 6.64
CA SER A 237 -0.17 0.02 7.42
C SER A 237 -1.48 -0.19 6.61
N PRO A 238 -1.64 -1.34 5.91
CA PRO A 238 -2.86 -1.61 5.14
C PRO A 238 -4.05 -1.84 6.07
N ASN A 239 -5.27 -1.65 5.55
CA ASN A 239 -6.49 -1.98 6.28
C ASN A 239 -6.82 -3.48 6.14
N ILE A 240 -6.57 -4.06 4.97
CA ILE A 240 -6.81 -5.48 4.68
C ILE A 240 -5.58 -6.08 3.99
N ILE A 241 -5.19 -7.27 4.46
CA ILE A 241 -4.11 -8.08 3.91
C ILE A 241 -4.72 -9.30 3.20
N ILE A 242 -4.40 -9.47 1.93
CA ILE A 242 -4.87 -10.58 1.10
C ILE A 242 -3.68 -11.51 0.85
N THR A 243 -3.74 -12.72 1.41
CA THR A 243 -2.68 -13.72 1.22
C THR A 243 -3.02 -14.62 0.03
N LEU A 244 -2.06 -14.81 -0.87
CA LEU A 244 -2.22 -15.56 -2.12
C LEU A 244 -1.67 -16.98 -1.95
N GLY A 245 -2.45 -17.88 -1.34
CA GLY A 245 -2.11 -19.28 -1.11
C GLY A 245 -1.67 -19.62 0.32
N ASP A 246 -1.47 -20.92 0.56
CA ASP A 246 -1.24 -21.48 1.90
C ASP A 246 0.02 -20.95 2.58
N PHE A 247 1.12 -20.80 1.84
CA PHE A 247 2.39 -20.36 2.40
C PHE A 247 2.34 -18.95 3.01
N PRO A 248 1.95 -17.88 2.27
CA PRO A 248 1.81 -16.55 2.87
C PRO A 248 0.75 -16.51 3.97
N THR A 249 -0.31 -17.32 3.89
CA THR A 249 -1.28 -17.44 4.98
C THR A 249 -0.65 -18.02 6.24
N LYS A 250 0.12 -19.11 6.16
CA LYS A 250 0.87 -19.67 7.31
C LYS A 250 1.91 -18.69 7.85
N ALA A 251 2.54 -17.90 6.98
CA ALA A 251 3.49 -16.87 7.39
C ALA A 251 2.86 -15.81 8.31
N LEU A 252 1.54 -15.59 8.26
CA LEU A 252 0.84 -14.66 9.16
C LEU A 252 0.04 -15.35 10.27
N LEU A 253 -0.68 -16.43 9.95
CA LEU A 253 -1.59 -17.12 10.87
C LEU A 253 -0.93 -18.26 11.65
N GLY A 254 0.32 -18.61 11.32
CA GLY A 254 1.01 -19.78 11.87
C GLY A 254 0.30 -21.10 11.52
N ASN A 255 0.54 -22.13 12.34
CA ASN A 255 -0.05 -23.47 12.16
C ASN A 255 -1.41 -23.62 12.87
N THR A 256 -2.24 -22.57 12.82
CA THR A 256 -3.56 -22.53 13.51
C THR A 256 -4.64 -23.34 12.80
N TYR A 257 -4.36 -23.88 11.62
CA TYR A 257 -5.28 -24.68 10.82
C TYR A 257 -4.58 -25.89 10.19
N LYS A 258 -5.38 -26.94 9.89
CA LYS A 258 -4.88 -28.20 9.30
C LYS A 258 -4.96 -28.21 7.77
N LYS A 259 -6.07 -27.76 7.18
CA LYS A 259 -6.23 -27.68 5.73
C LYS A 259 -6.43 -26.23 5.31
N PHE A 260 -5.78 -25.82 4.23
CA PHE A 260 -5.90 -24.45 3.71
C PHE A 260 -7.34 -24.08 3.35
N THR A 261 -8.11 -25.03 2.82
CA THR A 261 -9.55 -24.86 2.52
C THR A 261 -10.39 -24.45 3.73
N ASP A 262 -9.92 -24.74 4.96
CA ASP A 262 -10.67 -24.40 6.18
C ASP A 262 -10.60 -22.90 6.49
N VAL A 263 -9.62 -22.18 5.92
CA VAL A 263 -9.36 -20.75 6.20
C VAL A 263 -9.59 -19.84 5.00
N VAL A 264 -9.57 -20.36 3.77
CA VAL A 264 -9.82 -19.56 2.56
C VAL A 264 -11.16 -18.81 2.63
N GLY A 265 -11.14 -17.52 2.30
CA GLY A 265 -12.31 -16.64 2.27
C GLY A 265 -12.83 -16.15 3.63
N LYS A 266 -12.25 -16.63 4.73
CA LYS A 266 -12.58 -16.20 6.09
C LYS A 266 -11.72 -15.01 6.51
N GLU A 267 -12.26 -14.21 7.44
CA GLU A 267 -11.54 -13.10 8.04
C GLU A 267 -10.80 -13.58 9.29
N PHE A 268 -9.54 -13.20 9.38
CA PHE A 268 -8.71 -13.39 10.57
C PHE A 268 -8.12 -12.06 10.97
N PHE A 269 -7.61 -11.99 12.20
CA PHE A 269 -6.98 -10.79 12.71
C PHE A 269 -5.61 -11.12 13.29
N ILE A 270 -4.64 -10.26 13.00
CA ILE A 270 -3.36 -10.24 13.70
C ILE A 270 -3.14 -8.85 14.28
N GLU A 271 -2.28 -8.79 15.29
CA GLU A 271 -1.84 -7.54 15.89
C GLU A 271 -0.34 -7.39 15.68
N ILE A 272 0.08 -6.26 15.10
CA ILE A 272 1.48 -5.88 14.95
C ILE A 272 1.62 -4.49 15.55
N LYS A 273 2.49 -4.34 16.55
CA LYS A 273 2.74 -3.09 17.29
C LYS A 273 1.46 -2.34 17.72
N ASN A 274 0.50 -3.07 18.31
CA ASN A 274 -0.79 -2.56 18.78
C ASN A 274 -1.77 -2.11 17.68
N GLN A 275 -1.45 -2.36 16.40
CA GLN A 275 -2.37 -2.17 15.28
C GLN A 275 -2.96 -3.52 14.87
N LYS A 276 -4.29 -3.58 14.78
CA LYS A 276 -5.03 -4.75 14.30
C LYS A 276 -5.14 -4.72 12.79
N TYR A 277 -4.85 -5.84 12.14
CA TYR A 277 -4.93 -6.02 10.68
C TYR A 277 -5.90 -7.15 10.35
N ILE A 278 -6.70 -6.97 9.29
CA ILE A 278 -7.59 -8.00 8.76
C ILE A 278 -6.81 -8.84 7.75
N ILE A 279 -6.86 -10.16 7.85
CA ILE A 279 -6.30 -11.09 6.88
C ILE A 279 -7.42 -11.86 6.21
N ILE A 280 -7.40 -11.90 4.88
CA ILE A 280 -8.31 -12.70 4.07
C ILE A 280 -7.49 -13.62 3.17
N PRO A 281 -7.39 -14.92 3.50
CA PRO A 281 -6.71 -15.90 2.66
C PRO A 281 -7.48 -16.19 1.37
N THR A 282 -6.76 -16.26 0.25
CA THR A 282 -7.29 -16.58 -1.08
C THR A 282 -6.46 -17.69 -1.73
N TYR A 283 -7.02 -18.41 -2.69
CA TYR A 283 -6.22 -19.33 -3.48
C TYR A 283 -5.17 -18.57 -4.30
N HIS A 284 -3.97 -19.15 -4.44
CA HIS A 284 -2.93 -18.56 -5.28
C HIS A 284 -3.43 -18.42 -6.74
N PRO A 285 -3.19 -17.29 -7.43
CA PRO A 285 -3.66 -17.03 -8.79
C PRO A 285 -2.84 -17.80 -9.85
N SER A 286 -2.46 -19.06 -9.59
CA SER A 286 -1.69 -19.88 -10.54
C SER A 286 -2.59 -20.37 -11.69
N PRO A 287 -2.17 -20.29 -12.96
CA PRO A 287 -2.98 -20.74 -14.10
C PRO A 287 -3.25 -22.24 -14.12
N ILE A 288 -2.51 -23.02 -13.34
CA ILE A 288 -2.62 -24.48 -13.31
C ILE A 288 -3.82 -24.92 -12.46
N SER A 289 -4.19 -24.14 -11.43
CA SER A 289 -5.25 -24.51 -10.50
C SER A 289 -6.59 -23.94 -10.95
N PRO A 290 -7.66 -24.75 -11.10
CA PRO A 290 -9.00 -24.22 -11.40
C PRO A 290 -9.56 -23.35 -10.26
N GLN A 291 -9.08 -23.54 -9.03
CA GLN A 291 -9.48 -22.73 -7.87
C GLN A 291 -8.87 -21.32 -7.89
N SER A 292 -7.84 -21.08 -8.71
CA SER A 292 -7.17 -19.77 -8.80
C SER A 292 -8.12 -18.63 -9.15
N LEU A 293 -9.06 -18.87 -10.06
CA LEU A 293 -10.10 -17.92 -10.44
C LEU A 293 -11.41 -18.26 -9.74
N LYS A 294 -11.99 -19.44 -10.04
CA LYS A 294 -13.35 -19.80 -9.61
C LYS A 294 -13.52 -19.79 -8.09
N GLY A 295 -12.52 -20.28 -7.36
CA GLY A 295 -12.54 -20.34 -5.89
C GLY A 295 -12.41 -18.96 -5.22
N ASN A 296 -11.99 -17.93 -5.96
CA ASN A 296 -11.71 -16.61 -5.43
C ASN A 296 -12.79 -15.57 -5.77
N ILE A 297 -13.65 -15.80 -6.77
CA ILE A 297 -14.65 -14.81 -7.23
C ILE A 297 -15.51 -14.27 -6.08
N ASP A 298 -16.11 -15.16 -5.28
CA ASP A 298 -17.00 -14.73 -4.20
C ASP A 298 -16.23 -14.09 -3.04
N ILE A 299 -14.96 -14.45 -2.86
CA ILE A 299 -14.08 -13.82 -1.88
C ILE A 299 -13.79 -12.37 -2.27
N TYR A 300 -13.46 -12.11 -3.53
CA TYR A 300 -13.20 -10.74 -4.01
C TYR A 300 -14.47 -9.87 -4.00
N LYS A 301 -15.63 -10.44 -4.33
CA LYS A 301 -16.93 -9.75 -4.13
C LYS A 301 -17.17 -9.40 -2.66
N LYS A 302 -16.82 -10.29 -1.73
CA LYS A 302 -16.92 -10.03 -0.29
C LYS A 302 -15.94 -8.92 0.15
N ILE A 303 -14.69 -8.96 -0.31
CA ILE A 303 -13.69 -7.92 -0.06
C ILE A 303 -14.19 -6.56 -0.55
N ASN A 304 -14.79 -6.50 -1.74
CA ASN A 304 -15.37 -5.26 -2.25
C ASN A 304 -16.44 -4.70 -1.29
N LYS A 305 -17.31 -5.55 -0.72
CA LYS A 305 -18.29 -5.10 0.27
C LYS A 305 -17.61 -4.51 1.51
N LEU A 306 -16.57 -5.16 2.03
CA LEU A 306 -15.80 -4.68 3.20
C LEU A 306 -15.09 -3.34 2.95
N LEU A 307 -14.64 -3.09 1.72
CA LEU A 307 -14.01 -1.80 1.36
C LEU A 307 -15.03 -0.65 1.25
N ASN A 308 -16.32 -0.97 1.18
CA ASN A 308 -17.40 -0.01 0.99
C ASN A 308 -18.28 0.16 2.24
N THR A 309 -17.91 -0.46 3.36
CA THR A 309 -18.51 -0.30 4.70
C THR A 309 -17.68 0.63 5.54
#